data_AF-A0A962BF47-F1
#
_entry.id   AF-A0A962BF47-F1
#
_cell.length_a   1.000
_cell.length_b   1.000
_cell.length_c   1.000
_cell.angle_alpha   90.00
_cell.angle_beta   90.00
_cell.angle_gamma   90.00
#
_symmetry.space_group_name_H-M   'P 1'
#
loop_
_entity.id
_entity.type
_entity.pdbx_description
1 polymer ?
#
loop_
_entity_poly.entity_id
_entity_poly.type
_entity_poly.pdbx_seq_one_letter_code
_entity_poly.pdbx_strand_id
1 'polypeptide(L)' 'MSLGPWQILLILALVFLLFGAGKLPRLMGDVAEGIKAFKRGMKDETASKDQDNKNANKDTSKEA' A
#
# COMPACT_ATOMS: atom_id res chain seq x y z
N MET A 1 -23.34 -11.91 22.41
CA MET A 1 -23.26 -10.53 21.88
C MET A 1 -21.89 -10.34 21.28
N SER A 2 -21.73 -10.62 19.99
CA SER A 2 -20.43 -10.50 19.34
C SER A 2 -20.18 -9.05 18.97
N LEU A 3 -18.99 -8.56 19.27
CA LEU A 3 -18.47 -7.31 18.72
C LEU A 3 -18.23 -7.54 17.24
N GLY A 4 -19.27 -7.29 16.46
CA GLY A 4 -19.27 -7.46 15.02
C GLY A 4 -18.72 -6.21 14.33
N PRO A 5 -18.53 -6.30 13.00
CA PRO A 5 -18.10 -5.17 12.18
C PRO A 5 -19.00 -3.93 12.33
N TRP A 6 -20.24 -4.11 12.77
CA TRP A 6 -21.20 -3.04 12.99
C TRP A 6 -20.79 -2.06 14.10
N GLN A 7 -20.24 -2.55 15.22
CA GLN A 7 -19.76 -1.68 16.30
C GLN A 7 -18.54 -0.86 15.85
N ILE A 8 -17.63 -1.50 15.11
CA ILE A 8 -16.40 -0.87 14.64
C ILE A 8 -16.71 0.28 13.67
N LEU A 9 -17.70 0.10 12.80
CA LEU A 9 -18.15 1.16 11.87
C LEU A 9 -18.72 2.38 12.62
N LEU A 10 -19.48 2.14 13.69
CA LEU A 10 -20.09 3.19 14.52
C LEU A 10 -19.03 3.99 15.29
N ILE A 11 -18.02 3.30 15.82
CA ILE A 11 -16.86 3.93 16.47
C ILE A 11 -16.05 4.74 15.45
N LEU A 12 -15.81 4.19 14.26
CA LEU A 12 -15.09 4.87 13.20
C LEU A 12 -15.80 6.16 12.76
N ALA A 13 -17.14 6.14 12.65
CA ALA A 13 -17.94 7.31 12.33
C ALA A 13 -17.79 8.43 13.39
N LEU A 14 -17.80 8.07 14.68
CA LEU A 14 -17.53 9.04 15.76
C LEU A 14 -16.14 9.66 15.64
N VAL A 15 -15.12 8.83 15.45
CA VAL A 15 -13.73 9.31 15.29
C VAL A 15 -13.62 10.22 14.05
N PHE A 16 -14.28 9.88 12.94
CA PHE A 16 -14.33 10.71 11.74
C PHE A 16 -14.96 12.07 12.01
N LEU A 17 -16.02 12.14 12.82
CA LEU A 17 -16.70 13.38 13.16
C LEU A 17 -15.83 14.26 14.08
N LEU A 18 -15.10 13.67 15.03
CA LEU A 18 -14.16 14.40 15.90
C LEU A 18 -12.94 14.92 15.14
N PHE A 19 -12.36 14.11 14.25
CA PHE A 19 -11.15 14.47 13.51
C PHE A 19 -11.44 15.30 12.25
N GLY A 20 -12.63 15.17 11.68
CA GLY A 20 -13.07 15.82 10.45
C GLY A 20 -12.46 15.21 9.19
N ALA A 21 -13.14 15.40 8.05
CA ALA A 21 -12.75 14.84 6.75
C ALA A 21 -11.42 15.39 6.19
N GLY A 22 -10.91 16.50 6.73
CA GLY A 22 -9.66 17.13 6.25
C GLY A 22 -8.37 16.58 6.88
N LYS A 23 -8.42 16.08 8.12
CA LYS A 23 -7.21 15.58 8.81
C LYS A 23 -6.85 14.16 8.40
N LEU A 24 -7.86 13.31 8.18
CA LEU A 24 -7.66 11.90 7.90
C LEU A 24 -6.93 11.62 6.56
N PRO A 25 -7.23 12.30 5.44
CA PRO A 25 -6.53 12.06 4.17
C PRO A 25 -5.05 12.42 4.21
N ARG A 26 -4.69 13.48 4.95
CA ARG A 26 -3.30 13.91 5.10
C ARG A 26 -2.49 12.91 5.93
N LEU A 27 -3.02 12.47 7.07
CA LEU A 27 -2.41 11.44 7.92
C LEU A 27 -2.31 10.09 7.21
N MET A 28 -3.36 9.69 6.47
CA MET A 28 -3.33 8.46 5.68
C MET A 28 -2.36 8.53 4.51
N GLY A 29 -2.13 9.70 3.92
CA GLY A 29 -1.09 9.90 2.90
C GLY A 29 0.31 9.56 3.44
N ASP A 30 0.68 10.16 4.57
CA ASP A 30 1.99 9.94 5.21
C ASP A 30 2.17 8.46 5.64
N VAL A 31 1.11 7.84 6.18
CA VAL A 31 1.11 6.43 6.56
C VAL A 31 1.18 5.51 5.34
N ALA A 32 0.44 5.81 4.28
CA ALA A 32 0.43 5.02 3.04
C ALA A 32 1.80 5.06 2.35
N GLU A 33 2.50 6.20 2.39
CA GLU A 33 3.83 6.34 1.84
C GLU A 33 4.86 5.50 2.61
N GLY A 34 4.77 5.50 3.95
CA GLY A 34 5.56 4.60 4.81
C GLY A 34 5.29 3.11 4.55
N ILE A 35 4.02 2.71 4.44
CA ILE A 35 3.65 1.33 4.11
C ILE A 35 4.12 0.95 2.69
N LYS A 36 4.05 1.86 1.72
CA LYS A 36 4.51 1.63 0.33
C LYS A 36 6.03 1.45 0.27
N ALA A 37 6.78 2.26 1.01
CA ALA A 37 8.23 2.13 1.14
C ALA A 37 8.60 0.80 1.82
N PHE A 38 7.92 0.45 2.91
CA PHE A 38 8.11 -0.81 3.62
C PHE A 38 7.81 -2.02 2.71
N LYS A 39 6.71 -1.96 1.95
CA LYS A 39 6.34 -3.02 1.01
C LYS A 39 7.31 -3.13 -0.16
N ARG A 40 7.86 -2.02 -0.68
CA ARG A 40 8.91 -2.05 -1.70
C ARG A 40 10.20 -2.66 -1.15
N GLY A 41 10.68 -2.22 0.02
CA GLY A 41 11.88 -2.78 0.64
C GLY A 41 11.77 -4.28 0.90
N MET A 42 10.64 -4.74 1.46
CA MET A 42 10.37 -6.17 1.68
C MET A 42 10.34 -6.96 0.37
N LYS A 43 9.78 -6.36 -0.68
CA LYS A 43 9.64 -7.00 -1.99
C LYS A 43 10.96 -7.03 -2.76
N ASP A 44 11.87 -6.07 -2.58
CA ASP A 44 13.24 -6.13 -3.10
C ASP A 44 14.06 -7.24 -2.42
N GLU A 45 13.88 -7.42 -1.09
CA GLU A 45 14.53 -8.50 -0.34
C GLU A 45 13.97 -9.89 -0.72
N THR A 46 12.66 -9.97 -0.99
CA THR A 46 12.00 -11.21 -1.42
C THR A 46 12.22 -11.49 -2.92
N ALA A 47 12.28 -10.46 -3.77
CA ALA A 47 12.53 -10.57 -5.21
C ALA A 47 14.01 -10.82 -5.55
N SER A 48 14.95 -10.47 -4.67
CA SER A 48 16.35 -10.94 -4.78
C SER A 48 16.48 -12.46 -4.69
N LYS A 49 15.45 -13.19 -4.25
CA LYS A 49 15.39 -14.66 -4.34
C LYS A 49 14.66 -15.19 -5.58
N ASP A 50 14.02 -14.35 -6.38
CA ASP A 50 13.11 -14.79 -7.47
C ASP A 50 13.35 -14.10 -8.84
N GLN A 51 14.20 -13.07 -8.92
CA GLN A 51 14.48 -12.33 -10.17
C GLN A 51 15.89 -12.55 -10.72
N ASP A 52 16.22 -13.80 -11.03
CA ASP A 52 17.24 -14.11 -12.04
C ASP A 52 16.62 -14.43 -13.43
N ASN A 53 15.29 -14.46 -13.56
CA ASN A 53 14.65 -14.92 -14.80
C ASN A 53 13.53 -14.01 -15.31
N LYS A 54 13.84 -12.73 -15.59
CA LYS A 54 12.97 -11.91 -16.46
C LYS A 54 13.60 -10.65 -17.07
N ASN A 55 14.81 -10.74 -17.61
CA ASN A 55 15.29 -9.71 -18.55
C ASN A 55 16.17 -10.29 -19.66
N ALA A 56 15.55 -10.98 -20.60
CA ALA A 56 16.17 -11.39 -21.87
C ALA A 56 15.13 -11.36 -22.99
N ASN A 57 14.39 -10.26 -23.15
CA ASN A 57 13.65 -10.02 -24.40
C ASN A 57 13.20 -8.55 -24.51
N LYS A 58 14.04 -7.72 -25.12
CA LYS A 58 13.69 -6.61 -26.02
C LYS A 58 14.95 -5.79 -26.24
N ASP A 59 15.73 -6.14 -27.26
CA ASP A 59 16.59 -5.22 -28.02
C ASP A 59 17.21 -5.97 -29.21
N THR A 60 16.37 -6.39 -30.15
CA THR A 60 16.84 -6.79 -31.49
C THR A 60 15.71 -6.70 -32.52
N SER A 61 15.36 -5.48 -32.91
CA SER A 61 14.55 -5.15 -34.09
C SER A 61 14.50 -3.63 -34.24
N LYS A 62 14.92 -2.96 -35.31
CA LYS A 62 15.57 -3.30 -36.57
C LYS A 62 16.23 -1.99 -37.04
N GLU A 63 17.54 -2.03 -37.29
CA GLU A 63 18.22 -1.10 -38.18
C GLU A 63 18.59 -1.97 -39.39
N ALA A 64 17.79 -1.88 -40.45
CA ALA A 64 18.00 -2.50 -41.76
C ALA A 64 17.09 -1.79 -42.78
#